data_AF-L1L9B6-F1
#
_entry.id   AF-L1L9B6-F1
#
_cell.length_a   1.000
_cell.length_b   1.000
_cell.length_c   1.000
_cell.angle_alpha   90.00
_cell.angle_beta   90.00
_cell.angle_gamma   90.00
#
_symmetry.space_group_name_H-M   'P 1'
#
loop_
_entity.id
_entity.type
_entity.pdbx_description
1 polymer ?
#
loop_
_entity_poly.entity_id
_entity_poly.type
_entity_poly.pdbx_seq_one_letter_code
_entity_poly.pdbx_strand_id
1 'polypeptide(L)'
;MQDGDTLPRKHPRRNLAATEQNDQSSASQDVSSSTLPMESQSTIIPSDGAPPSINGKRAIDVRNRHHKDIWVAMKRRDSLSFERQCKLLRTSGVELDGVSYTLMINGTLIFSKKNDIQQPLLMIEEMKEAGIHPSLIRFLARLIVMYFEMWSLNSRPIISNWLAITRSSWLSAVFVTRRTNKCDENALVKSDEW
;
A
#
# COMPACT_ATOMS: atom_id res chain seq x y z
N MET A 1 -19.55 49.53 26.26
CA MET A 1 -18.65 50.70 26.44
C MET A 1 -17.40 50.15 27.10
N GLN A 2 -16.22 50.05 26.50
CA GLN A 2 -15.61 50.55 25.26
C GLN A 2 -14.67 49.42 24.76
N ASP A 3 -14.67 49.06 23.47
CA ASP A 3 -13.79 49.62 22.41
C ASP A 3 -12.32 49.66 22.85
N GLY A 4 -11.33 49.10 22.17
CA GLY A 4 -11.21 48.45 20.87
C GLY A 4 -9.71 48.35 20.60
N ASP A 5 -9.25 47.41 19.78
CA ASP A 5 -7.97 47.59 19.09
C ASP A 5 -7.93 46.79 17.78
N THR A 6 -7.47 47.48 16.74
CA THR A 6 -7.63 47.16 15.33
C THR A 6 -6.27 46.83 14.70
N LEU A 7 -6.24 45.70 13.96
CA LEU A 7 -5.39 45.24 12.83
C LEU A 7 -4.29 46.16 12.24
N PRO A 8 -3.24 45.60 11.56
CA PRO A 8 -3.37 45.37 10.11
C PRO A 8 -2.68 44.11 9.52
N ARG A 9 -3.25 43.67 8.39
CA ARG A 9 -2.74 42.69 7.39
C ARG A 9 -1.39 43.10 6.79
N LYS A 10 -0.59 42.10 6.37
CA LYS A 10 0.23 42.17 5.13
C LYS A 10 0.26 40.83 4.38
N HIS A 11 -0.24 40.84 3.15
CA HIS A 11 0.08 39.88 2.09
C HIS A 11 1.42 40.23 1.44
N PRO A 12 2.03 39.28 0.72
CA PRO A 12 2.49 39.62 -0.63
C PRO A 12 2.01 38.65 -1.72
N ARG A 13 1.62 39.29 -2.85
CA ARG A 13 1.51 38.80 -4.25
C ARG A 13 2.88 38.25 -4.72
N ARG A 14 3.13 37.52 -5.81
CA ARG A 14 2.50 37.15 -7.11
C ARG A 14 3.45 36.07 -7.70
N ASN A 15 3.04 35.16 -8.59
CA ASN A 15 3.24 35.36 -10.02
C ASN A 15 2.51 34.30 -10.85
N LEU A 16 1.89 34.79 -11.93
CA LEU A 16 1.33 34.08 -13.06
C LEU A 16 2.37 33.96 -14.18
N ALA A 17 2.35 32.84 -14.89
CA ALA A 17 2.72 32.63 -16.30
C ALA A 17 1.98 31.32 -16.71
N ALA A 18 1.05 31.22 -17.68
CA ALA A 18 1.05 31.58 -19.11
C ALA A 18 2.27 30.96 -19.83
N THR A 19 2.22 30.14 -20.88
CA THR A 19 1.27 29.69 -21.92
C THR A 19 1.91 28.43 -22.56
N GLU A 20 1.20 27.45 -23.14
CA GLU A 20 1.18 27.03 -24.58
C GLU A 20 0.89 25.50 -24.53
N GLN A 21 -0.18 24.90 -25.06
CA GLN A 21 -0.71 24.75 -26.44
C GLN A 21 0.23 24.11 -27.47
N ASN A 22 -0.39 23.25 -28.30
CA ASN A 22 0.10 22.43 -29.42
C ASN A 22 0.91 21.15 -29.07
N ASP A 23 0.77 20.02 -29.77
CA ASP A 23 0.05 19.72 -31.02
C ASP A 23 -0.27 18.23 -31.11
N GLN A 24 -1.34 17.93 -31.84
CA GLN A 24 -1.67 16.59 -32.33
C GLN A 24 -0.66 16.16 -33.41
N SER A 25 -0.25 14.90 -33.42
CA SER A 25 0.01 14.18 -34.68
C SER A 25 -0.15 12.69 -34.49
N SER A 26 -1.26 12.21 -35.02
CA SER A 26 -1.59 10.81 -35.27
C SER A 26 -0.85 10.35 -36.52
N ALA A 27 -0.10 9.25 -36.45
CA ALA A 27 0.37 8.53 -37.63
C ALA A 27 0.64 7.07 -37.26
N SER A 28 -0.10 6.14 -37.87
CA SER A 28 0.22 4.73 -38.18
C SER A 28 -1.08 4.08 -38.66
N GLN A 29 -1.41 4.18 -39.96
CA GLN A 29 -1.11 3.22 -41.02
C GLN A 29 -1.61 1.79 -40.75
N ASP A 30 -2.68 1.45 -41.48
CA ASP A 30 -3.12 0.11 -41.84
C ASP A 30 -2.06 -0.63 -42.66
N VAL A 31 -1.84 -1.92 -42.37
CA VAL A 31 -1.60 -2.94 -43.41
C VAL A 31 -2.23 -4.26 -42.96
N SER A 32 -3.10 -4.80 -43.81
CA SER A 32 -3.78 -6.07 -43.66
C SER A 32 -2.90 -7.29 -43.96
N SER A 33 -3.30 -8.43 -43.37
CA SER A 33 -3.28 -9.81 -43.90
C SER A 33 -1.98 -10.41 -44.45
N SER A 34 -1.63 -11.60 -43.94
CA SER A 34 -1.55 -12.85 -44.74
C SER A 34 -0.77 -13.96 -44.01
N THR A 35 -1.46 -15.08 -43.77
CA THR A 35 -1.00 -16.47 -44.02
C THR A 35 -0.02 -17.15 -43.04
N LEU A 36 -0.54 -18.19 -42.36
CA LEU A 36 0.20 -19.34 -41.81
C LEU A 36 0.63 -20.28 -42.95
N PRO A 37 1.71 -21.08 -42.78
CA PRO A 37 1.49 -22.44 -42.32
C PRO A 37 2.54 -22.99 -41.33
N MET A 38 2.13 -24.07 -40.67
CA MET A 38 2.88 -24.94 -39.76
C MET A 38 4.26 -25.36 -40.27
N GLU A 39 5.26 -25.29 -39.38
CA GLU A 39 6.29 -26.33 -39.31
C GLU A 39 6.57 -26.73 -37.86
N SER A 40 6.56 -28.04 -37.69
CA SER A 40 6.76 -28.84 -36.51
C SER A 40 8.21 -28.84 -36.02
N GLN A 41 8.45 -28.46 -34.77
CA GLN A 41 9.63 -28.93 -34.03
C GLN A 41 9.24 -29.26 -32.58
N SER A 42 9.30 -30.55 -32.25
CA SER A 42 9.23 -31.07 -30.90
C SER A 42 10.44 -30.57 -30.11
N THR A 43 10.22 -29.68 -29.14
CA THR A 43 11.22 -29.40 -28.11
C THR A 43 10.67 -29.89 -26.78
N ILE A 44 11.29 -30.95 -26.29
CA ILE A 44 11.11 -31.54 -24.97
C ILE A 44 11.44 -30.43 -23.95
N ILE A 45 10.44 -29.93 -23.23
CA ILE A 45 10.64 -29.06 -22.05
C ILE A 45 10.52 -29.96 -20.81
N PRO A 46 11.58 -30.08 -19.98
CA PRO A 46 11.51 -30.84 -18.75
C PRO A 46 10.48 -30.29 -17.77
N SER A 47 9.65 -31.19 -17.28
CA SER A 47 8.84 -31.09 -16.07
C SER A 47 9.72 -30.83 -14.84
N ASP A 48 9.11 -30.19 -13.85
CA ASP A 48 9.52 -30.08 -12.45
C ASP A 48 10.55 -29.01 -12.06
N GLY A 49 9.99 -27.91 -11.56
CA GLY A 49 10.66 -26.96 -10.69
C GLY A 49 9.62 -26.13 -9.97
N ALA A 50 8.86 -26.74 -9.06
CA ALA A 50 8.06 -25.99 -8.10
C ALA A 50 8.94 -24.88 -7.49
N PRO A 51 8.46 -23.62 -7.39
CA PRO A 51 9.24 -22.55 -6.81
C PRO A 51 9.75 -23.01 -5.44
N PRO A 52 11.05 -22.81 -5.12
CA PRO A 52 11.62 -23.32 -3.89
C PRO A 52 10.80 -22.79 -2.71
N SER A 53 10.16 -23.70 -2.00
CA SER A 53 9.43 -23.41 -0.76
C SER A 53 10.35 -22.60 0.15
N ILE A 54 10.04 -21.31 0.27
CA ILE A 54 10.82 -20.41 1.12
C ILE A 54 10.56 -20.87 2.55
N ASN A 55 11.58 -21.42 3.20
CA ASN A 55 11.56 -21.75 4.63
C ASN A 55 10.84 -20.62 5.40
N GLY A 56 9.80 -20.95 6.16
CA GLY A 56 8.92 -19.95 6.79
C GLY A 56 9.66 -18.91 7.62
N LYS A 57 10.78 -19.28 8.25
CA LYS A 57 11.66 -18.32 8.96
C LYS A 57 12.29 -17.29 8.01
N ARG A 58 12.82 -17.75 6.88
CA ARG A 58 13.40 -16.88 5.84
C ARG A 58 12.35 -15.94 5.24
N ALA A 59 11.12 -16.41 5.05
CA ALA A 59 10.02 -15.57 4.55
C ALA A 59 9.68 -14.42 5.51
N ILE A 60 9.58 -14.72 6.82
CA ILE A 60 9.34 -13.72 7.86
C ILE A 60 10.46 -12.67 7.89
N ASP A 61 11.72 -13.09 7.79
CA ASP A 61 12.87 -12.16 7.82
C ASP A 61 12.90 -11.23 6.60
N VAL A 62 12.60 -11.76 5.41
CA VAL A 62 12.47 -10.96 4.19
C VAL A 62 11.36 -9.94 4.32
N ARG A 63 10.19 -10.36 4.80
CA ARG A 63 9.05 -9.46 5.04
C ARG A 63 9.38 -8.37 6.07
N ASN A 64 9.98 -8.74 7.19
CA ASN A 64 10.38 -7.78 8.24
C ASN A 64 11.41 -6.75 7.74
N ARG A 65 12.30 -7.16 6.81
CA ARG A 65 13.22 -6.23 6.15
C ARG A 65 12.46 -5.18 5.35
N HIS A 66 11.52 -5.60 4.50
CA HIS A 66 10.67 -4.66 3.76
C HIS A 66 9.84 -3.77 4.69
N HIS A 67 9.29 -4.29 5.79
CA HIS A 67 8.58 -3.47 6.77
C HIS A 67 9.44 -2.36 7.34
N LYS A 68 10.70 -2.68 7.71
CA LYS A 68 11.68 -1.69 8.19
C LYS A 68 11.97 -0.65 7.12
N ASP A 69 12.19 -1.07 5.89
CA ASP A 69 12.54 -0.17 4.79
C ASP A 69 11.38 0.75 4.42
N ILE A 70 10.14 0.22 4.39
CA ILE A 70 8.90 0.99 4.23
C ILE A 70 8.79 2.04 5.35
N TRP A 71 8.95 1.64 6.60
CA TRP A 71 8.89 2.56 7.74
C TRP A 71 9.96 3.66 7.66
N VAL A 72 11.18 3.33 7.25
CA VAL A 72 12.26 4.29 7.05
C VAL A 72 11.90 5.28 5.93
N ALA A 73 11.36 4.79 4.81
CA ALA A 73 10.91 5.64 3.70
C ALA A 73 9.80 6.61 4.15
N MET A 74 8.81 6.13 4.91
CA MET A 74 7.76 6.97 5.50
C MET A 74 8.35 8.07 6.39
N LYS A 75 9.27 7.73 7.30
CA LYS A 75 9.94 8.71 8.16
C LYS A 75 10.74 9.75 7.40
N ARG A 76 11.42 9.33 6.32
CA ARG A 76 12.22 10.21 5.45
C ARG A 76 11.39 11.01 4.45
N ARG A 77 10.08 10.75 4.37
CA ARG A 77 9.17 11.35 3.37
C ARG A 77 9.57 11.02 1.92
N ASP A 78 10.18 9.87 1.72
CA ASP A 78 10.62 9.42 0.40
C ASP A 78 9.53 8.51 -0.21
N SER A 79 8.68 9.12 -1.06
CA SER A 79 7.59 8.39 -1.73
C SER A 79 8.08 7.37 -2.74
N LEU A 80 9.22 7.62 -3.41
CA LEU A 80 9.78 6.73 -4.42
C LEU A 80 10.34 5.46 -3.77
N SER A 81 11.10 5.62 -2.68
CA SER A 81 11.56 4.47 -1.89
C SER A 81 10.39 3.70 -1.31
N PHE A 82 9.34 4.37 -0.85
CA PHE A 82 8.13 3.72 -0.35
C PHE A 82 7.47 2.84 -1.44
N GLU A 83 7.16 3.42 -2.60
CA GLU A 83 6.52 2.70 -3.71
C GLU A 83 7.37 1.51 -4.17
N ARG A 84 8.70 1.70 -4.26
CA ARG A 84 9.64 0.64 -4.60
C ARG A 84 9.58 -0.51 -3.59
N GLN A 85 9.60 -0.23 -2.29
CA GLN A 85 9.58 -1.27 -1.27
C GLN A 85 8.24 -2.00 -1.20
N CYS A 86 7.12 -1.29 -1.39
CA CYS A 86 5.80 -1.90 -1.51
C CYS A 86 5.71 -2.86 -2.71
N LYS A 87 6.25 -2.44 -3.87
CA LYS A 87 6.32 -3.28 -5.06
C LYS A 87 7.20 -4.51 -4.83
N LEU A 88 8.40 -4.33 -4.27
CA LEU A 88 9.31 -5.43 -3.97
C LEU A 88 8.68 -6.44 -3.01
N LEU A 89 8.01 -5.97 -1.96
CA LEU A 89 7.31 -6.82 -1.00
C LEU A 89 6.23 -7.66 -1.71
N ARG A 90 5.40 -7.05 -2.56
CA ARG A 90 4.38 -7.76 -3.36
C ARG A 90 4.96 -8.78 -4.33
N THR A 91 6.12 -8.49 -4.93
CA THR A 91 6.77 -9.39 -5.91
C THR A 91 7.73 -10.39 -5.26
N SER A 92 7.96 -10.32 -3.95
CA SER A 92 8.96 -11.15 -3.26
C SER A 92 8.55 -12.62 -3.11
N GLY A 93 7.31 -12.97 -3.45
CA GLY A 93 6.74 -14.30 -3.21
C GLY A 93 6.41 -14.59 -1.75
N VAL A 94 6.57 -13.60 -0.86
CA VAL A 94 6.16 -13.70 0.55
C VAL A 94 4.74 -13.18 0.72
N GLU A 95 3.92 -13.94 1.46
CA GLU A 95 2.56 -13.54 1.78
C GLU A 95 2.51 -12.28 2.65
N LEU A 96 1.61 -11.37 2.26
CA LEU A 96 1.34 -10.15 2.99
C LEU A 96 0.55 -10.48 4.25
N ASP A 97 1.05 -10.00 5.39
CA ASP A 97 0.36 -10.11 6.67
C ASP A 97 -0.32 -8.79 7.07
N GLY A 98 -1.03 -8.80 8.20
CA GLY A 98 -1.68 -7.61 8.73
C GLY A 98 -0.73 -6.42 8.93
N VAL A 99 0.54 -6.68 9.26
CA VAL A 99 1.58 -5.65 9.38
C VAL A 99 1.91 -5.03 8.02
N SER A 100 2.08 -5.88 6.99
CA SER A 100 2.36 -5.46 5.62
C SER A 100 1.29 -4.49 5.13
N TYR A 101 0.02 -4.90 5.22
CA TYR A 101 -1.11 -4.05 4.82
C TYR A 101 -1.19 -2.76 5.64
N THR A 102 -0.98 -2.83 6.95
CA THR A 102 -1.01 -1.65 7.82
C THR A 102 -0.01 -0.58 7.38
N LEU A 103 1.24 -0.98 7.09
CA LEU A 103 2.27 -0.04 6.63
C LEU A 103 1.97 0.51 5.24
N MET A 104 1.55 -0.36 4.31
CA MET A 104 1.22 0.04 2.95
C MET A 104 0.04 1.02 2.92
N ILE A 105 -1.06 0.71 3.60
CA ILE A 105 -2.25 1.59 3.70
C ILE A 105 -1.85 2.96 4.24
N ASN A 106 -1.17 3.01 5.39
CA ASN A 106 -0.82 4.29 6.01
C ASN A 106 0.18 5.09 5.18
N GLY A 107 1.14 4.44 4.52
CA GLY A 107 2.07 5.10 3.60
C GLY A 107 1.36 5.64 2.36
N THR A 108 0.45 4.89 1.76
CA THR A 108 -0.36 5.34 0.63
C THR A 108 -1.18 6.57 1.01
N LEU A 109 -1.79 6.61 2.20
CA LEU A 109 -2.51 7.79 2.68
C LEU A 109 -1.61 9.04 2.76
N ILE A 110 -0.38 8.90 3.28
CA ILE A 110 0.58 10.00 3.39
C ILE A 110 1.04 10.52 2.03
N PHE A 111 1.36 9.60 1.11
CA PHE A 111 2.00 9.93 -0.16
C PHE A 111 1.03 10.17 -1.31
N SER A 112 -0.26 9.84 -1.13
CA SER A 112 -1.26 10.09 -2.15
C SER A 112 -1.40 11.58 -2.42
N LYS A 113 -1.12 11.97 -3.66
CA LYS A 113 -1.25 13.36 -4.13
C LYS A 113 -2.72 13.74 -4.39
N LYS A 114 -3.59 12.73 -4.53
CA LYS A 114 -5.02 12.89 -4.80
C LYS A 114 -5.83 12.37 -3.61
N ASN A 115 -7.07 12.82 -3.50
CA ASN A 115 -8.03 12.27 -2.54
C ASN A 115 -8.51 10.87 -2.98
N ASP A 116 -7.56 9.96 -3.24
CA ASP A 116 -7.83 8.62 -3.73
C ASP A 116 -7.97 7.64 -2.56
N ILE A 117 -9.22 7.50 -2.11
CA ILE A 117 -9.62 6.54 -1.07
C ILE A 117 -9.68 5.11 -1.61
N GLN A 118 -9.75 4.93 -2.93
CA GLN A 118 -9.99 3.63 -3.54
C GLN A 118 -8.81 2.69 -3.34
N GLN A 119 -7.59 3.19 -3.51
CA GLN A 119 -6.36 2.40 -3.29
C GLN A 119 -6.29 1.78 -1.88
N PRO A 120 -6.41 2.55 -0.77
CA PRO A 120 -6.48 1.97 0.57
C PRO A 120 -7.66 1.03 0.79
N LEU A 121 -8.84 1.31 0.22
CA LEU A 121 -10.02 0.44 0.37
C LEU A 121 -9.87 -0.87 -0.39
N LEU A 122 -9.19 -0.87 -1.54
CA LEU A 122 -8.88 -2.10 -2.27
C LEU A 122 -7.98 -3.01 -1.42
N MET A 123 -6.98 -2.45 -0.74
CA MET A 123 -6.15 -3.20 0.21
C MET A 123 -6.96 -3.77 1.38
N ILE A 124 -8.06 -3.13 1.80
CA ILE A 124 -8.98 -3.68 2.80
C ILE A 124 -9.71 -4.92 2.27
N GLU A 125 -10.04 -4.96 0.98
CA GLU A 125 -10.63 -6.14 0.36
C GLU A 125 -9.59 -7.27 0.21
N GLU A 126 -8.38 -6.94 -0.25
CA GLU A 126 -7.25 -7.88 -0.32
C GLU A 126 -6.96 -8.51 1.07
N MET A 127 -7.11 -7.74 2.16
CA MET A 127 -6.97 -8.26 3.53
C MET A 127 -8.04 -9.30 3.89
N LYS A 128 -9.28 -9.14 3.41
CA LYS A 128 -10.36 -10.11 3.66
C LYS A 128 -10.09 -11.41 2.92
N GLU A 129 -9.67 -11.31 1.66
CA GLU A 129 -9.29 -12.45 0.83
C GLU A 129 -8.10 -13.21 1.41
N ALA A 130 -7.11 -12.48 1.97
CA ALA A 130 -5.95 -13.04 2.65
C ALA A 130 -6.25 -13.61 4.06
N GLY A 131 -7.51 -13.67 4.49
CA GLY A 131 -7.89 -14.22 5.78
C GLY A 131 -7.40 -13.41 7.00
N ILE A 132 -7.06 -12.13 6.81
CA ILE A 132 -6.61 -11.29 7.93
C ILE A 132 -7.75 -11.09 8.93
N HIS A 133 -7.43 -11.09 10.22
CA HIS A 133 -8.44 -11.03 11.27
C HIS A 133 -9.38 -9.81 11.13
N PRO A 134 -10.71 -10.00 11.16
CA PRO A 134 -11.68 -8.95 10.91
C PRO A 134 -11.59 -7.74 11.84
N SER A 135 -11.06 -7.88 13.06
CA SER A 135 -10.88 -6.72 13.97
C SER A 135 -9.85 -5.72 13.43
N LEU A 136 -8.73 -6.21 12.87
CA LEU A 136 -7.70 -5.35 12.29
C LEU A 136 -8.23 -4.69 11.01
N ILE A 137 -8.96 -5.44 10.18
CA ILE A 137 -9.62 -4.93 8.98
C ILE A 137 -10.56 -3.77 9.32
N ARG A 138 -11.46 -3.96 10.30
CA ARG A 138 -12.40 -2.90 10.73
C ARG A 138 -11.67 -1.67 11.27
N PHE A 139 -10.62 -1.87 12.07
CA PHE A 139 -9.82 -0.79 12.63
C PHE A 139 -9.14 0.05 11.53
N LEU A 140 -8.47 -0.59 10.58
CA LEU A 140 -7.81 0.12 9.47
C LEU A 140 -8.81 0.79 8.53
N ALA A 141 -9.93 0.15 8.21
CA ALA A 141 -10.99 0.75 7.40
C ALA A 141 -11.51 2.06 8.03
N ARG A 142 -11.69 2.09 9.36
CA ARG A 142 -12.09 3.32 10.05
C ARG A 142 -11.00 4.39 10.06
N LEU A 143 -9.72 4.01 10.16
CA LEU A 143 -8.62 4.98 10.03
C LEU A 143 -8.56 5.60 8.63
N ILE A 144 -8.80 4.80 7.57
CA ILE A 144 -8.88 5.32 6.20
C ILE A 144 -10.00 6.36 6.12
N VAL A 145 -11.23 6.01 6.50
CA VAL A 145 -12.37 6.93 6.45
C VAL A 145 -12.09 8.21 7.25
N MET A 146 -11.56 8.09 8.46
CA MET A 146 -11.17 9.23 9.30
C MET A 146 -10.17 10.16 8.59
N TYR A 147 -9.14 9.61 7.95
CA TYR A 147 -8.16 10.41 7.19
C TYR A 147 -8.84 11.22 6.08
N PHE A 148 -9.77 10.59 5.37
CA PHE A 148 -10.50 11.19 4.25
C PHE A 148 -11.51 12.24 4.70
N GLU A 149 -12.21 12.01 5.80
CA GLU A 149 -13.10 13.02 6.42
C GLU A 149 -12.29 14.25 6.86
N MET A 150 -11.12 14.06 7.47
CA MET A 150 -10.23 15.17 7.81
C MET A 150 -9.77 15.93 6.56
N TRP A 151 -9.48 15.22 5.47
CA TRP A 151 -9.11 15.84 4.20
C TRP A 151 -10.25 16.66 3.60
N SER A 152 -11.48 16.15 3.63
CA SER A 152 -12.67 16.83 3.09
C SER A 152 -13.05 18.07 3.90
N LEU A 153 -12.83 18.05 5.22
CA LEU A 153 -12.98 19.19 6.13
C LEU A 153 -11.80 20.18 6.10
N ASN A 154 -10.91 20.05 5.11
CA ASN A 154 -9.73 20.90 4.93
C ASN A 154 -8.77 20.91 6.14
N SER A 155 -8.87 19.89 7.00
CA SER A 155 -8.13 19.71 8.25
C SER A 155 -7.10 18.59 8.09
N ARG A 156 -6.23 18.73 7.08
CA ARG A 156 -5.29 17.65 6.70
C ARG A 156 -4.43 17.24 7.89
N PRO A 157 -4.32 15.93 8.20
CA PRO A 157 -3.50 15.48 9.31
C PRO A 157 -2.04 15.84 9.06
N ILE A 158 -1.42 16.44 10.07
CA ILE A 158 0.02 16.72 10.05
C ILE A 158 0.75 15.39 9.96
N ILE A 159 1.69 15.27 9.01
CA ILE A 159 2.31 13.97 8.70
C ILE A 159 3.04 13.38 9.92
N SER A 160 3.63 14.21 10.79
CA SER A 160 4.23 13.75 12.06
C SER A 160 3.20 13.05 12.97
N ASN A 161 2.00 13.62 13.09
CA ASN A 161 0.93 13.04 13.91
C ASN A 161 0.41 11.76 13.26
N TRP A 162 0.30 11.75 11.93
CA TRP A 162 -0.09 10.55 11.19
C TRP A 162 0.95 9.42 11.32
N LEU A 163 2.24 9.73 11.38
CA LEU A 163 3.27 8.73 11.67
C LEU A 163 3.13 8.15 13.09
N ALA A 164 2.70 8.95 14.07
CA ALA A 164 2.43 8.44 15.42
C ALA A 164 1.24 7.47 15.40
N ILE A 165 0.17 7.81 14.68
CA ILE A 165 -0.98 6.92 14.44
C ILE A 165 -0.54 5.66 13.69
N THR A 166 0.34 5.78 12.70
CA THR A 166 0.90 4.63 11.97
C THR A 166 1.69 3.72 12.89
N ARG A 167 2.49 4.28 13.81
CA ARG A 167 3.27 3.48 14.75
C ARG A 167 2.36 2.70 15.72
N SER A 168 1.29 3.31 16.20
CA SER A 168 0.34 2.63 17.08
C SER A 168 -0.47 1.57 16.32
N SER A 169 -0.93 1.86 15.10
CA SER A 169 -1.64 0.90 14.26
C SER A 169 -0.75 -0.28 13.86
N TRP A 170 0.52 -0.04 13.55
CA TRP A 170 1.51 -1.08 13.31
C TRP A 170 1.67 -2.01 14.51
N LEU A 171 1.82 -1.46 15.72
CA LEU A 171 1.93 -2.26 16.93
C LEU A 171 0.68 -3.11 17.18
N SER A 172 -0.51 -2.53 16.97
CA SER A 172 -1.78 -3.26 17.03
C SER A 172 -1.83 -4.42 16.02
N ALA A 173 -1.38 -4.20 14.79
CA ALA A 173 -1.31 -5.24 13.76
C ALA A 173 -0.38 -6.40 14.18
N VAL A 174 0.80 -6.10 14.73
CA VAL A 174 1.73 -7.11 15.26
C VAL A 174 1.04 -7.98 16.32
N PHE A 175 0.28 -7.36 17.24
CA PHE A 175 -0.41 -8.10 18.29
C PHE A 175 -1.57 -8.95 17.79
N VAL A 176 -2.29 -8.49 16.77
CA VAL A 176 -3.38 -9.26 16.16
C VAL A 176 -2.81 -10.44 15.38
N THR A 177 -1.83 -10.21 14.50
CA THR A 177 -1.21 -11.25 13.66
C THR A 177 -0.52 -12.33 14.48
N ARG A 178 0.15 -11.99 15.59
CA ARG A 178 0.78 -13.01 16.45
C ARG A 178 -0.24 -13.90 17.16
N ARG A 179 -1.43 -13.38 17.47
CA ARG A 179 -2.48 -14.15 18.14
C ARG A 179 -3.23 -15.05 17.17
N THR A 180 -3.47 -14.60 15.95
CA THR A 180 -4.17 -15.41 14.93
C THR A 180 -3.34 -16.63 14.54
N ASN A 181 -2.05 -16.44 14.26
CA ASN A 181 -1.17 -17.56 13.90
C ASN A 181 -1.10 -18.63 15.00
N LYS A 182 -1.13 -18.21 16.27
CA LYS A 182 -1.15 -19.12 17.42
C LYS A 182 -2.48 -19.88 17.53
N CYS A 183 -3.60 -19.25 17.21
CA CYS A 183 -4.90 -19.92 17.22
C CYS A 183 -5.03 -20.94 16.08
N ASP A 184 -4.52 -20.61 14.88
CA ASP A 184 -4.55 -21.51 13.73
C ASP A 184 -3.65 -22.74 13.98
N GLU A 185 -2.44 -22.55 14.53
CA GLU A 185 -1.54 -23.63 14.92
C GLU A 185 -2.16 -24.53 16.01
N ASN A 186 -2.80 -23.95 17.03
CA ASN A 186 -3.50 -24.71 18.06
C ASN A 186 -4.78 -25.41 17.55
N ALA A 187 -5.43 -24.88 16.51
CA ALA A 187 -6.62 -25.48 15.91
C ALA A 187 -6.26 -26.71 15.07
N LEU A 188 -5.14 -26.64 14.31
CA LEU A 188 -4.60 -27.77 13.54
C LEU A 188 -4.07 -28.89 14.44
N VAL A 189 -3.39 -28.57 15.54
CA VAL A 189 -2.93 -29.58 16.51
C VAL A 189 -4.11 -30.33 17.14
N LYS A 190 -5.27 -29.68 17.34
CA LYS A 190 -6.46 -30.32 17.91
C LYS A 190 -7.25 -31.17 16.93
N SER A 191 -7.12 -30.96 15.62
CA SER A 191 -7.80 -31.78 14.60
C SER A 191 -7.10 -33.12 14.36
N ASP A 192 -5.84 -33.25 14.75
CA ASP A 192 -5.03 -34.47 14.58
C ASP A 192 -5.06 -35.42 15.81
N GLU A 193 -5.83 -35.07 16.86
CA GLU A 193 -5.92 -35.80 18.13
C GLU A 193 -7.19 -36.67 18.31
N TRP A 194 -7.99 -36.89 17.25
CA TRP A 194 -9.21 -37.73 17.30
C TRP A 194 -9.25 -38.80 16.22
#